data_AF-A0A968ZG27-F1
#
_entry.id   AF-A0A968ZG27-F1
#
_cell.length_a   1.000
_cell.length_b   1.000
_cell.length_c   1.000
_cell.angle_alpha   90.00
_cell.angle_beta   90.00
_cell.angle_gamma   90.00
#
_symmetry.space_group_name_H-M   'P 1'
#
loop_
_entity.id
_entity.type
_entity.pdbx_description
1 polymer ?
#
loop_
_entity_poly.entity_id
_entity_poly.type
_entity_poly.pdbx_seq_one_letter_code
_entity_poly.pdbx_strand_id
1 'polypeptide(L)' 'MDFYRYIYACDWLGADKTKARCDRAFNDAYIAIDYLNRARELTNACTTAPQRT' A
#
# COMPACT_ATOMS: atom_id res chain seq x y z
N MET A 1 -5.41 -3.25 15.16
CA MET A 1 -5.20 -2.16 14.17
C MET A 1 -5.68 -2.54 12.77
N ASP A 2 -5.57 -3.80 12.35
CA ASP A 2 -5.87 -4.19 10.96
C ASP A 2 -7.36 -4.30 10.63
N PHE A 3 -8.21 -4.52 11.64
CA PHE A 3 -9.68 -4.54 11.48
C PHE A 3 -10.25 -3.20 10.96
N TYR A 4 -9.76 -2.06 11.46
CA TYR A 4 -10.22 -0.74 10.98
C TYR A 4 -9.76 -0.47 9.55
N ARG A 5 -8.52 -0.85 9.19
CA ARG A 5 -8.01 -0.71 7.81
C ARG A 5 -8.81 -1.56 6.82
N TYR A 6 -9.26 -2.73 7.25
CA TYR A 6 -10.13 -3.60 6.47
C TYR A 6 -11.49 -2.93 6.18
N ILE A 7 -12.12 -2.34 7.20
CA ILE A 7 -13.38 -1.59 7.03
C ILE A 7 -13.18 -0.44 6.03
N TYR A 8 -12.09 0.33 6.15
CA TYR A 8 -11.81 1.39 5.19
C TYR A 8 -11.64 0.86 3.77
N ALA A 9 -10.82 -0.19 3.56
CA ALA A 9 -10.62 -0.80 2.25
C ALA A 9 -11.93 -1.31 1.63
N CYS A 10 -12.82 -1.89 2.45
CA CYS A 10 -14.18 -2.23 2.05
C CYS A 10 -15.01 -1.00 1.68
N ASP A 11 -14.91 0.08 2.45
CA ASP A 11 -15.74 1.26 2.26
C ASP A 11 -15.50 1.95 0.92
N TRP A 12 -14.26 1.91 0.42
CA TRP A 12 -13.90 2.40 -0.91
C TRP A 12 -14.63 1.69 -2.06
N LEU A 13 -15.18 0.49 -1.84
CA LEU A 13 -15.91 -0.28 -2.85
C LEU A 13 -17.38 0.16 -3.03
N GLY A 14 -17.86 1.13 -2.25
CA GLY A 14 -19.20 1.71 -2.41
C GLY A 14 -20.32 0.70 -2.18
N ALA A 15 -21.24 0.51 -3.12
CA ALA A 15 -22.33 -0.46 -2.96
C ALA A 15 -21.88 -1.94 -3.14
N ASP A 16 -20.67 -2.18 -3.65
CA ASP A 16 -20.19 -3.50 -4.08
C ASP A 16 -19.19 -4.12 -3.07
N LYS A 17 -19.62 -4.18 -1.81
CA LYS A 17 -18.80 -4.66 -0.67
C LYS A 17 -18.97 -6.14 -0.38
N THR A 18 -18.72 -7.00 -1.37
CA THR A 18 -18.62 -8.44 -1.07
C THR A 18 -17.36 -8.73 -0.25
N LYS A 19 -17.43 -9.71 0.66
CA LYS A 19 -16.26 -10.10 1.48
C LYS A 19 -15.02 -10.38 0.62
N ALA A 20 -15.18 -11.08 -0.51
CA ALA A 20 -14.08 -11.40 -1.40
C ALA A 20 -13.43 -10.15 -2.03
N ARG A 21 -14.22 -9.12 -2.36
CA ARG A 21 -13.70 -7.86 -2.88
C ARG A 21 -13.02 -7.04 -1.79
N CYS A 22 -13.59 -7.00 -0.58
CA CYS A 22 -12.95 -6.41 0.58
C CYS A 22 -11.58 -7.03 0.86
N ASP A 23 -11.50 -8.36 0.89
CA ASP A 23 -10.26 -9.10 1.11
C ASP A 23 -9.22 -8.76 0.03
N ARG A 24 -9.66 -8.64 -1.23
CA ARG A 24 -8.79 -8.23 -2.34
C ARG A 24 -8.31 -6.79 -2.19
N ALA A 25 -9.21 -5.82 -2.00
CA ALA A 25 -8.88 -4.41 -1.86
C ALA A 25 -7.94 -4.15 -0.68
N PHE A 26 -8.14 -4.88 0.42
CA PHE A 26 -7.25 -4.85 1.57
C PHE A 26 -5.85 -5.37 1.21
N ASN A 27 -5.73 -6.55 0.58
CA ASN A 27 -4.44 -7.09 0.15
C ASN A 27 -3.72 -6.17 -0.85
N ASP A 28 -4.45 -5.62 -1.83
CA ASP A 28 -3.90 -4.69 -2.82
C ASP A 28 -3.30 -3.44 -2.15
N ALA A 29 -3.95 -2.94 -1.09
CA ALA A 29 -3.44 -1.81 -0.31
C ALA A 29 -2.13 -2.14 0.43
N TYR A 30 -1.97 -3.35 0.98
CA TYR A 30 -0.71 -3.76 1.60
C TYR A 30 0.41 -3.86 0.56
N ILE A 31 0.13 -4.49 -0.57
CA ILE A 31 1.09 -4.61 -1.67
C ILE A 31 1.55 -3.22 -2.13
N ALA A 32 0.62 -2.28 -2.29
CA ALA A 32 0.95 -0.90 -2.67
C ALA A 32 1.84 -0.20 -1.63
N ILE A 33 1.57 -0.38 -0.33
CA ILE A 33 2.39 0.17 0.75
C ILE A 33 3.81 -0.41 0.70
N ASP A 34 3.96 -1.72 0.48
CA ASP A 34 5.27 -2.35 0.38
C ASP A 34 6.06 -1.81 -0.81
N TYR A 35 5.42 -1.64 -1.98
CA TYR A 35 6.05 -1.00 -3.12
C TYR A 35 6.48 0.44 -2.85
N LEU A 36 5.65 1.23 -2.15
CA LEU A 36 5.99 2.61 -1.77
C LEU A 36 7.14 2.66 -0.78
N ASN A 37 7.17 1.77 0.20
CA ASN A 37 8.28 1.66 1.15
C ASN A 37 9.57 1.28 0.41
N ARG A 38 9.50 0.31 -0.51
CA ARG A 38 10.66 -0.08 -1.32
C ARG A 38 11.15 1.04 -2.24
N ALA A 39 10.24 1.76 -2.87
CA ALA A 39 10.57 2.94 -3.67
C ALA A 39 11.27 4.00 -2.83
N ARG A 40 10.78 4.26 -1.61
CA ARG A 40 11.41 5.20 -0.67
C ARG A 40 12.82 4.77 -0.27
N GLU A 41 13.05 3.49 0.00
CA GLU A 41 14.39 2.96 0.29
C GLU A 41 15.35 3.20 -0.88
N LEU A 42 14.91 2.91 -2.10
CA LEU A 42 15.69 3.12 -3.32
C LEU A 42 15.98 4.61 -3.53
N THR A 43 14.98 5.47 -3.38
CA THR A 43 15.15 6.93 -3.48
C THR A 43 16.16 7.43 -2.45
N ASN A 44 16.04 7.01 -1.19
CA ASN A 44 17.00 7.36 -0.16
C ASN A 44 18.41 6.93 -0.55
N ALA A 45 18.61 5.67 -0.94
CA ALA A 45 19.90 5.16 -1.39
C ALA A 45 20.49 5.97 -2.56
N CYS A 46 19.67 6.35 -3.54
CA CYS A 46 20.07 7.19 -4.66
C CYS A 46 20.43 8.63 -4.24
N THR A 47 19.70 9.22 -3.29
CA THR A 47 19.95 10.60 -2.81
C THR A 47 21.11 10.70 -1.81
N THR A 48 21.41 9.64 -1.07
CA THR A 48 22.53 9.59 -0.11
C THR A 48 23.82 9.07 -0.72
N ALA A 49 23.77 8.45 -1.90
CA ALA A 49 24.97 8.09 -2.63
C ALA A 49 25.68 9.38 -3.08
N PRO A 50 26.99 9.54 -2.80
CA PRO A 50 27.73 10.67 -3.34
C PRO A 50 27.60 10.63 -4.86
N GLN A 51 27.15 11.73 -5.45
CA GLN A 51 27.13 11.88 -6.91
C GLN A 51 28.55 11.62 -7.39
N ARG A 52 28.75 10.52 -8.13
CA ARG A 52 30.03 10.26 -8.80
C ARG A 52 30.14 11.26 -9.94
N THR A 53 30.72 12.42 -9.65
CA THR A 53 31.19 13.40 -10.64
C THR A 53 32.42 12.90 -11.35
#